data_AF-A0A9P4YQ12-F1
#
_entry.id   AF-A0A9P4YQ12-F1
#
_cell.length_a   1.000
_cell.length_b   1.000
_cell.length_c   1.000
_cell.angle_alpha   90.00
_cell.angle_beta   90.00
_cell.angle_gamma   90.00
#
_symmetry.space_group_name_H-M   'P 1'
#
loop_
_entity.id
_entity.type
_entity.pdbx_description
1 polymer ?
#
loop_
_entity_poly.entity_id
_entity_poly.type
_entity_poly.pdbx_seq_one_letter_code
_entity_poly.pdbx_strand_id
1 'polypeptide(L)'
;MKSPITEHLERVLELTRPVESGHVADYIDVLAQADDTKMAVALATVDGFVYSAGDDKVEFSMQSISKAFVYAMAIEDVGMACVLEKVGVEPSGDAFNQLSLQRNTNRPMNPMINAGALASHSLVCGTEATEQQREERIIATLSDLAGRRLSVDEAVFHAELKDADRNMGLAYMLKAAGIITGDPRAIVRGYIRQCSVNVNVHDLAIMAATLSNAGINPVTGKRVMPQETVRQVLSVMTTCGMYDAAGDWVSRVGIPAKSGVAGGIIGALPGQMGLAVFSPKLDGRGNSVRGVLMCEKLSSDMGLHMMDIRHVARATVHTRTVTIAGGAHACEQKVPIFGLRGAVRFAGAERLTRTVLRELSPADKDDPGSGRYAGACAVVFSFTETYSLHSVAQRVIQETIRHLFALSRNVVLIDPNHLLTLEEDLRDRPITVVNDDEEASLHIGGTGCHPVSYGEGL
;
A
#
# COMPACT_ATOMS: atom_id res chain seq x y z
N MET A 1 -11.14 -27.41 -11.03
CA MET A 1 -10.12 -27.69 -10.00
C MET A 1 -10.24 -26.60 -8.95
N LYS A 2 -10.24 -26.94 -7.65
CA LYS A 2 -10.27 -25.93 -6.58
C LYS A 2 -8.89 -25.28 -6.48
N SER A 3 -8.83 -23.99 -6.11
CA SER A 3 -7.53 -23.32 -5.96
C SER A 3 -6.76 -23.93 -4.79
N PRO A 4 -5.47 -24.27 -4.97
CA PRO A 4 -4.62 -24.75 -3.87
C PRO A 4 -4.44 -23.70 -2.77
N ILE A 5 -4.66 -22.41 -3.08
CA ILE A 5 -4.65 -21.31 -2.09
C ILE A 5 -5.88 -21.42 -1.18
N THR A 6 -7.08 -21.61 -1.75
CA THR A 6 -8.30 -21.80 -0.96
C THR A 6 -8.21 -23.05 -0.08
N GLU A 7 -7.68 -24.15 -0.60
CA GLU A 7 -7.46 -25.36 0.20
C GLU A 7 -6.44 -25.14 1.33
N HIS A 8 -5.44 -24.29 1.11
CA HIS A 8 -4.51 -23.91 2.17
C HIS A 8 -5.18 -23.08 3.26
N LEU A 9 -6.03 -22.12 2.90
CA LEU A 9 -6.84 -21.35 3.86
C LEU A 9 -7.71 -22.26 4.73
N GLU A 10 -8.36 -23.26 4.14
CA GLU A 10 -9.13 -24.27 4.88
C GLU A 10 -8.25 -25.06 5.86
N ARG A 11 -7.04 -25.47 5.45
CA ARG A 11 -6.09 -26.13 6.36
C ARG A 11 -5.68 -25.23 7.53
N VAL A 12 -5.46 -23.94 7.29
CA VAL A 12 -5.13 -22.96 8.35
C VAL A 12 -6.28 -22.85 9.36
N LEU A 13 -7.54 -22.83 8.88
CA LEU A 13 -8.70 -22.85 9.76
C LEU A 13 -8.74 -24.13 10.61
N GLU A 14 -8.57 -25.32 10.00
CA GLU A 14 -8.59 -26.57 10.77
C GLU A 14 -7.45 -26.70 11.79
N LEU A 15 -6.27 -26.16 11.49
CA LEU A 15 -5.15 -26.15 12.43
C LEU A 15 -5.37 -25.23 13.63
N THR A 16 -6.14 -24.16 13.46
CA THR A 16 -6.37 -23.15 14.51
C THR A 16 -7.69 -23.36 15.26
N ARG A 17 -8.63 -24.12 14.70
CA ARG A 17 -9.94 -24.44 15.29
C ARG A 17 -9.86 -25.01 16.72
N PRO A 18 -8.94 -25.93 17.07
CA PRO A 18 -8.89 -26.51 18.42
C PRO A 18 -8.45 -25.53 19.53
N VAL A 19 -7.99 -24.33 19.18
CA VAL A 19 -7.54 -23.33 20.15
C VAL A 19 -8.76 -22.64 20.76
N GLU A 20 -9.06 -22.94 22.02
CA GLU A 20 -10.25 -22.44 22.74
C GLU A 20 -9.96 -21.31 23.74
N SER A 21 -8.68 -20.91 23.89
CA SER A 21 -8.27 -19.84 24.80
C SER A 21 -8.83 -18.47 24.40
N GLY A 22 -8.89 -17.55 25.36
CA GLY A 22 -9.41 -16.20 25.17
C GLY A 22 -10.87 -16.06 25.57
N HIS A 23 -11.44 -14.88 25.36
CA HIS A 23 -12.83 -14.55 25.69
C HIS A 23 -13.36 -13.51 24.69
N VAL A 24 -14.68 -13.51 24.44
CA VAL A 24 -15.31 -12.44 23.66
C VAL A 24 -15.24 -11.12 24.42
N ALA A 25 -15.32 -9.99 23.70
CA ALA A 25 -15.43 -8.68 24.34
C ALA A 25 -16.75 -8.59 25.12
N ASP A 26 -16.67 -8.45 26.44
CA ASP A 26 -17.80 -8.52 27.36
C ASP A 26 -18.36 -7.15 27.79
N TYR A 27 -17.62 -6.07 27.53
CA TYR A 27 -18.01 -4.70 27.84
C TYR A 27 -18.99 -4.07 26.84
N ILE A 28 -19.33 -4.77 25.75
CA ILE A 28 -20.39 -4.39 24.81
C ILE A 28 -21.35 -5.57 24.73
N ASP A 29 -22.58 -5.39 25.22
CA ASP A 29 -23.59 -6.47 25.34
C ASP A 29 -23.79 -7.28 24.05
N VAL A 30 -23.72 -6.61 22.89
CA VAL A 30 -23.88 -7.26 21.58
C VAL A 30 -22.69 -8.16 21.24
N LEU A 31 -21.46 -7.74 21.56
CA LEU A 31 -20.26 -8.55 21.31
C LEU A 31 -20.11 -9.69 22.33
N ALA A 32 -20.59 -9.49 23.56
CA ALA A 32 -20.60 -10.51 24.60
C ALA A 32 -21.45 -11.73 24.22
N GLN A 33 -22.42 -11.55 23.31
CA GLN A 33 -23.33 -12.57 22.81
C GLN A 33 -22.92 -13.13 21.44
N ALA A 34 -21.76 -12.75 20.91
CA ALA A 34 -21.28 -13.23 19.63
C ALA A 34 -21.04 -14.75 19.65
N ASP A 35 -21.34 -15.42 18.53
CA ASP A 35 -21.02 -16.84 18.35
C ASP A 35 -19.51 -17.03 18.23
N ASP A 36 -18.89 -17.46 19.33
CA ASP A 36 -17.45 -17.63 19.47
C ASP A 36 -16.86 -18.82 18.71
N THR A 37 -17.72 -19.63 18.07
CA THR A 37 -17.31 -20.75 17.21
C THR A 37 -16.93 -20.28 15.80
N LYS A 38 -17.35 -19.07 15.42
CA LYS A 38 -17.15 -18.51 14.08
C LYS A 38 -15.68 -18.23 13.80
N MET A 39 -15.26 -18.59 12.60
CA MET A 39 -13.92 -18.32 12.11
C MET A 39 -13.86 -18.20 10.61
N ALA A 40 -13.14 -17.19 10.12
CA ALA A 40 -12.98 -16.96 8.69
C ALA A 40 -11.63 -16.32 8.35
N VAL A 41 -11.20 -16.54 7.11
CA VAL A 41 -9.99 -15.95 6.55
C VAL A 41 -10.22 -15.58 5.09
N ALA A 42 -9.70 -14.44 4.67
CA ALA A 42 -9.73 -13.98 3.28
C ALA A 42 -8.40 -13.31 2.88
N LEU A 43 -8.03 -13.52 1.62
CA LEU A 43 -6.85 -13.00 0.96
C LEU A 43 -7.29 -12.32 -0.34
N ALA A 44 -7.05 -11.02 -0.49
CA ALA A 44 -7.35 -10.27 -1.70
C ALA A 44 -6.06 -9.81 -2.37
N THR A 45 -5.84 -10.21 -3.61
CA THR A 45 -4.67 -9.82 -4.40
C THR A 45 -4.82 -8.40 -4.96
N VAL A 46 -3.71 -7.75 -5.30
CA VAL A 46 -3.71 -6.37 -5.85
C VAL A 46 -4.35 -6.26 -7.24
N ASP A 47 -4.60 -7.38 -7.93
CA ASP A 47 -5.34 -7.48 -9.18
C ASP A 47 -6.83 -7.84 -8.99
N GLY A 48 -7.31 -7.87 -7.74
CA GLY A 48 -8.74 -7.91 -7.41
C GLY A 48 -9.33 -9.29 -7.20
N PHE A 49 -8.53 -10.36 -7.26
CA PHE A 49 -9.00 -11.70 -6.94
C PHE A 49 -9.06 -11.93 -5.42
N VAL A 50 -10.11 -12.59 -4.93
CA VAL A 50 -10.28 -12.90 -3.51
C VAL A 50 -10.37 -14.41 -3.28
N TYR A 51 -9.52 -14.93 -2.40
CA TYR A 51 -9.60 -16.27 -1.84
C TYR A 51 -10.16 -16.17 -0.42
N SER A 52 -11.18 -16.96 -0.08
CA SER A 52 -11.74 -16.99 1.28
C SER A 52 -12.08 -18.41 1.71
N ALA A 53 -12.14 -18.62 3.02
CA ALA A 53 -12.57 -19.86 3.65
C ALA A 53 -13.23 -19.60 5.02
N GLY A 54 -14.04 -20.54 5.48
CA GLY A 54 -14.74 -20.48 6.76
C GLY A 54 -16.06 -19.70 6.69
N ASP A 55 -16.41 -19.03 7.79
CA ASP A 55 -17.61 -18.20 7.92
C ASP A 55 -17.45 -16.83 7.22
N ASP A 56 -17.01 -16.83 5.97
CA ASP A 56 -16.49 -15.65 5.25
C ASP A 56 -17.52 -14.56 4.92
N LYS A 57 -18.81 -14.88 5.07
CA LYS A 57 -19.94 -13.97 4.87
C LYS A 57 -20.52 -13.40 6.16
N VAL A 58 -20.04 -13.86 7.33
CA VAL A 58 -20.51 -13.33 8.61
C VAL A 58 -20.05 -11.88 8.74
N GLU A 59 -21.02 -10.99 8.93
CA GLU A 59 -20.76 -9.59 9.20
C GLU A 59 -20.52 -9.36 10.70
N PHE A 60 -19.63 -8.43 11.00
CA PHE A 60 -19.31 -7.96 12.34
C PHE A 60 -18.90 -6.49 12.29
N SER A 61 -18.99 -5.80 13.43
CA SER A 61 -18.57 -4.40 13.52
C SER A 61 -17.05 -4.26 13.33
N MET A 62 -16.62 -3.35 12.45
CA MET A 62 -15.21 -3.14 12.10
C MET A 62 -14.36 -2.70 13.31
N GLN A 63 -14.96 -2.00 14.27
CA GLN A 63 -14.32 -1.59 15.50
C GLN A 63 -13.03 -0.78 15.23
N SER A 64 -11.97 -1.03 15.99
CA SER A 64 -10.68 -0.33 15.87
C SER A 64 -9.96 -0.50 14.53
N ILE A 65 -10.39 -1.41 13.65
CA ILE A 65 -9.87 -1.51 12.28
C ILE A 65 -10.12 -0.20 11.52
N SER A 66 -11.26 0.45 11.77
CA SER A 66 -11.67 1.70 11.12
C SER A 66 -10.66 2.85 11.30
N LYS A 67 -9.87 2.83 12.39
CA LYS A 67 -8.91 3.88 12.74
C LYS A 67 -7.86 4.11 11.66
N ALA A 68 -7.38 3.04 11.03
CA ALA A 68 -6.38 3.14 9.97
C ALA A 68 -6.93 3.93 8.77
N PHE A 69 -8.18 3.67 8.40
CA PHE A 69 -8.83 4.34 7.27
C PHE A 69 -9.22 5.78 7.59
N VAL A 70 -9.73 6.04 8.80
CA VAL A 70 -10.10 7.41 9.21
C VAL A 70 -8.87 8.28 9.45
N TYR A 71 -7.76 7.71 9.91
CA TYR A 71 -6.47 8.42 9.92
C TYR A 71 -6.04 8.86 8.52
N ALA A 72 -6.21 7.99 7.52
CA ALA A 72 -5.96 8.33 6.13
C ALA A 72 -6.85 9.50 5.67
N MET A 73 -8.16 9.44 5.96
CA MET A 73 -9.10 10.51 5.61
C MET A 73 -8.73 11.85 6.26
N ALA A 74 -8.30 11.85 7.52
CA ALA A 74 -7.82 13.05 8.20
C ALA A 74 -6.60 13.66 7.49
N ILE A 75 -5.64 12.84 7.06
CA ILE A 75 -4.48 13.32 6.29
C ILE A 75 -4.92 13.95 4.97
N GLU A 76 -5.88 13.34 4.28
CA GLU A 76 -6.37 13.86 3.00
C GLU A 76 -7.11 15.18 3.16
N ASP A 77 -7.94 15.29 4.20
CA ASP A 77 -8.85 16.42 4.33
C ASP A 77 -8.15 17.68 4.91
N VAL A 78 -7.15 17.51 5.81
CA VAL A 78 -6.45 18.66 6.45
C VAL A 78 -4.93 18.68 6.24
N GLY A 79 -4.36 17.69 5.56
CA GLY A 79 -2.93 17.58 5.29
C GLY A 79 -2.12 16.99 6.46
N MET A 80 -1.00 16.34 6.10
CA MET A 80 -0.13 15.64 7.06
C MET A 80 0.37 16.53 8.21
N ALA A 81 0.79 17.76 7.90
CA ALA A 81 1.34 18.67 8.89
C ALA A 81 0.32 18.98 10.01
N CYS A 82 -0.93 19.29 9.63
CA CYS A 82 -2.01 19.55 10.58
C CYS A 82 -2.33 18.32 11.43
N VAL A 83 -2.35 17.13 10.81
CA VAL A 83 -2.56 15.88 11.56
C VAL A 83 -1.45 15.65 12.59
N LEU A 84 -0.18 15.87 12.23
CA LEU A 84 0.97 15.63 13.11
C LEU A 84 1.10 16.64 14.26
N GLU A 85 0.51 17.83 14.14
CA GLU A 85 0.34 18.77 15.25
C GLU A 85 -0.62 18.22 16.32
N LYS A 86 -1.59 17.40 15.91
CA LYS A 86 -2.68 16.90 16.77
C LYS A 86 -2.50 15.45 17.21
N VAL A 87 -1.79 14.62 16.43
CA VAL A 87 -1.64 13.17 16.66
C VAL A 87 -0.21 12.77 16.35
N GLY A 88 0.45 12.06 17.27
CA GLY A 88 1.77 11.49 17.04
C GLY A 88 1.77 10.26 16.12
N VAL A 89 2.91 9.59 16.02
CA VAL A 89 3.09 8.34 15.24
C VAL A 89 3.88 7.27 16.01
N GLU A 90 4.15 7.52 17.29
CA GLU A 90 4.98 6.67 18.13
C GLU A 90 4.11 5.61 18.83
N PRO A 91 4.61 4.38 19.01
CA PRO A 91 3.92 3.39 19.81
C PRO A 91 3.72 3.91 21.23
N SER A 92 2.53 3.69 21.80
CA SER A 92 2.31 3.87 23.22
C SER A 92 2.83 2.63 23.93
N GLY A 93 3.82 2.77 24.82
CA GLY A 93 4.27 1.66 25.68
C GLY A 93 3.27 1.29 26.77
N ASP A 94 2.13 1.97 26.84
CA ASP A 94 1.06 1.68 27.77
C ASP A 94 -0.01 0.83 27.09
N ALA A 95 -0.62 -0.05 27.87
CA ALA A 95 -1.78 -0.83 27.44
C ALA A 95 -2.82 0.08 26.78
N PHE A 96 -3.54 -0.45 25.78
CA PHE A 96 -4.62 0.23 25.05
C PHE A 96 -5.61 1.01 25.95
N ASN A 97 -5.70 0.62 27.23
CA ASN A 97 -6.57 1.19 28.25
C ASN A 97 -6.01 2.38 29.05
N GLN A 98 -4.72 2.73 28.93
CA GLN A 98 -4.14 3.87 29.64
C GLN A 98 -4.25 5.19 28.87
N LEU A 99 -4.12 6.30 29.60
CA LEU A 99 -4.15 7.67 29.07
C LEU A 99 -2.82 8.01 28.39
N SER A 100 -2.55 7.42 27.22
CA SER A 100 -1.29 7.64 26.49
C SER A 100 -1.29 8.97 25.73
N LEU A 101 -1.03 10.06 26.46
CA LEU A 101 -0.74 11.38 25.91
C LEU A 101 0.77 11.68 26.02
N GLN A 102 1.32 12.32 24.99
CA GLN A 102 2.71 12.75 25.00
C GLN A 102 2.95 13.79 26.09
N ARG A 103 4.06 13.65 26.83
CA ARG A 103 4.48 14.64 27.82
C ARG A 103 4.67 16.01 27.15
N ASN A 104 4.23 17.07 27.83
CA ASN A 104 4.30 18.49 27.42
C ASN A 104 3.38 18.91 26.27
N THR A 105 3.14 18.07 25.28
CA THR A 105 2.28 18.41 24.13
C THR A 105 0.84 17.94 24.31
N ASN A 106 0.57 16.98 25.20
CA ASN A 106 -0.72 16.35 25.44
C ASN A 106 -1.39 15.77 24.18
N ARG A 107 -0.66 15.63 23.06
CA ARG A 107 -1.17 14.97 21.86
C ARG A 107 -1.18 13.45 22.07
N PRO A 108 -2.18 12.72 21.56
CA PRO A 108 -2.14 11.27 21.53
C PRO A 108 -0.87 10.73 20.88
N MET A 109 -0.38 9.60 21.39
CA MET A 109 0.85 8.97 20.90
C MET A 109 0.79 8.58 19.41
N ASN A 110 -0.34 8.03 18.95
CA ASN A 110 -0.57 7.57 17.58
C ASN A 110 -2.08 7.49 17.27
N PRO A 111 -2.50 7.40 16.00
CA PRO A 111 -3.91 7.27 15.61
C PRO A 111 -4.54 5.88 15.88
N MET A 112 -3.77 4.86 16.28
CA MET A 112 -4.28 3.49 16.47
C MET A 112 -4.86 3.27 17.88
N ILE A 113 -4.54 4.15 18.83
CA ILE A 113 -5.19 4.24 20.16
C ILE A 113 -6.46 5.10 20.11
N ASN A 114 -7.37 4.94 21.08
CA ASN A 114 -8.66 5.66 21.08
C ASN A 114 -8.49 7.18 21.09
N ALA A 115 -7.55 7.71 21.88
CA ALA A 115 -7.31 9.15 21.94
C ALA A 115 -6.90 9.72 20.57
N GLY A 116 -6.01 9.02 19.85
CA GLY A 116 -5.60 9.40 18.51
C GLY A 116 -6.71 9.24 17.49
N ALA A 117 -7.52 8.19 17.60
CA ALA A 117 -8.66 7.97 16.72
C ALA A 117 -9.75 9.03 16.88
N LEU A 118 -10.05 9.47 18.11
CA LEU A 118 -10.97 10.58 18.39
C LEU A 118 -10.44 11.89 17.79
N ALA A 119 -9.14 12.15 17.94
CA ALA A 119 -8.49 13.30 17.32
C ALA A 119 -8.55 13.22 15.78
N SER A 120 -8.21 12.08 15.18
CA SER A 120 -8.33 11.86 13.72
C SER A 120 -9.76 12.03 13.23
N HIS A 121 -10.75 11.47 13.93
CA HIS A 121 -12.16 11.62 13.59
C HIS A 121 -12.58 13.10 13.58
N SER A 122 -12.12 13.89 14.56
CA SER A 122 -12.44 15.32 14.64
C SER A 122 -11.86 16.17 13.51
N LEU A 123 -10.84 15.66 12.80
CA LEU A 123 -10.17 16.34 11.68
C LEU A 123 -10.80 16.01 10.32
N VAL A 124 -11.61 14.96 10.21
CA VAL A 124 -12.31 14.61 8.96
C VAL A 124 -13.21 15.77 8.54
N CYS A 125 -13.16 16.13 7.26
CA CYS A 125 -13.82 17.31 6.66
C CYS A 125 -13.43 18.67 7.28
N GLY A 126 -12.40 18.72 8.13
CA GLY A 126 -12.01 19.93 8.87
C GLY A 126 -12.80 20.16 10.17
N THR A 127 -12.39 21.17 10.93
CA THR A 127 -12.93 21.43 12.30
C THR A 127 -14.37 21.91 12.31
N GLU A 128 -14.81 22.59 11.25
CA GLU A 128 -16.15 23.19 11.15
C GLU A 128 -17.22 22.25 10.57
N ALA A 129 -16.84 21.03 10.18
CA ALA A 129 -17.79 20.07 9.62
C ALA A 129 -18.84 19.64 10.66
N THR A 130 -20.06 19.43 10.18
CA THR A 130 -21.14 18.88 11.01
C THR A 130 -20.94 17.39 11.28
N GLU A 131 -21.62 16.84 12.30
CA GLU A 131 -21.62 15.39 12.57
C GLU A 131 -22.03 14.58 11.34
N GLN A 132 -23.09 15.02 10.66
CA GLN A 132 -23.62 14.35 9.47
C GLN A 132 -22.62 14.36 8.30
N GLN A 133 -21.96 15.49 8.03
CA GLN A 133 -20.97 15.58 6.95
C GLN A 133 -19.79 14.63 7.19
N ARG A 134 -19.29 14.56 8.43
CA ARG A 134 -18.21 13.63 8.79
C ARG A 134 -18.64 12.18 8.64
N GLU A 135 -19.83 11.84 9.12
CA GLU A 135 -20.38 10.49 9.00
C GLU A 135 -20.54 10.06 7.54
N GLU A 136 -21.16 10.91 6.71
CA GLU A 136 -21.35 10.64 5.27
C GLU A 136 -20.02 10.43 4.56
N ARG A 137 -19.02 11.29 4.83
CA ARG A 137 -17.66 11.15 4.28
C ARG A 137 -17.03 9.83 4.71
N ILE A 138 -17.08 9.48 5.99
CA ILE A 138 -16.47 8.25 6.52
C ILE A 138 -17.13 7.01 5.90
N ILE A 139 -18.46 6.91 5.93
CA ILE A 139 -19.19 5.75 5.41
C ILE A 139 -19.00 5.62 3.90
N ALA A 140 -19.04 6.72 3.15
CA ALA A 140 -18.80 6.71 1.71
C ALA A 140 -17.40 6.20 1.38
N THR A 141 -16.38 6.65 2.11
CA THR A 141 -14.99 6.25 1.87
C THR A 141 -14.73 4.80 2.29
N LEU A 142 -15.28 4.35 3.42
CA LEU A 142 -15.21 2.95 3.81
C LEU A 142 -15.92 2.05 2.78
N SER A 143 -17.04 2.51 2.21
CA SER A 143 -17.74 1.82 1.12
C SER A 143 -16.89 1.75 -0.16
N ASP A 144 -16.22 2.85 -0.53
CA ASP A 144 -15.29 2.88 -1.66
C ASP A 144 -14.11 1.91 -1.47
N LEU A 145 -13.59 1.81 -0.25
CA LEU A 145 -12.53 0.87 0.11
C LEU A 145 -13.00 -0.59 0.03
N ALA A 146 -14.24 -0.88 0.45
CA ALA A 146 -14.81 -2.23 0.39
C ALA A 146 -15.32 -2.63 -1.01
N GLY A 147 -15.56 -1.65 -1.89
CA GLY A 147 -16.16 -1.88 -3.20
C GLY A 147 -17.67 -2.13 -3.16
N ARG A 148 -18.32 -1.90 -2.00
CA ARG A 148 -19.78 -1.99 -1.81
C ARG A 148 -20.25 -0.99 -0.77
N ARG A 149 -21.55 -0.68 -0.77
CA ARG A 149 -22.15 0.14 0.28
C ARG A 149 -22.09 -0.58 1.63
N LEU A 150 -21.51 0.08 2.63
CA LEU A 150 -21.50 -0.35 4.02
C LEU A 150 -22.56 0.41 4.83
N SER A 151 -22.94 -0.14 5.98
CA SER A 151 -23.92 0.44 6.89
C SER A 151 -23.48 0.29 8.34
N VAL A 152 -23.97 1.20 9.19
CA VAL A 152 -23.76 1.15 10.63
C VAL A 152 -24.69 0.10 11.25
N ASP A 153 -24.14 -0.72 12.14
CA ASP A 153 -24.90 -1.55 13.05
C ASP A 153 -25.43 -0.70 14.21
N GLU A 154 -26.71 -0.33 14.13
CA GLU A 154 -27.33 0.53 15.15
C GLU A 154 -27.42 -0.14 16.53
N ALA A 155 -27.45 -1.49 16.59
CA ALA A 155 -27.48 -2.20 17.86
C ALA A 155 -26.13 -2.10 18.57
N VAL A 156 -25.03 -2.32 17.84
CA VAL A 156 -23.66 -2.13 18.37
C VAL A 156 -23.45 -0.67 18.77
N PHE A 157 -23.85 0.28 17.92
CA PHE A 157 -23.71 1.70 18.20
C PHE A 157 -24.41 2.12 19.50
N HIS A 158 -25.67 1.71 19.69
CA HIS A 158 -26.42 2.04 20.90
C HIS A 158 -25.86 1.36 22.16
N ALA A 159 -25.40 0.11 22.04
CA ALA A 159 -24.78 -0.61 23.14
C ALA A 159 -23.48 0.07 23.58
N GLU A 160 -22.58 0.39 22.64
CA GLU A 160 -21.30 1.02 22.96
C GLU A 160 -21.45 2.48 23.43
N LEU A 161 -22.46 3.20 22.92
CA LEU A 161 -22.74 4.58 23.37
C LEU A 161 -23.17 4.65 24.84
N LYS A 162 -23.87 3.62 25.34
CA LYS A 162 -24.33 3.54 26.74
C LYS A 162 -23.16 3.49 27.72
N ASP A 163 -22.07 2.84 27.35
CA ASP A 163 -20.88 2.63 28.19
C ASP A 163 -19.66 3.44 27.70
N ALA A 164 -19.90 4.58 27.05
CA ALA A 164 -18.88 5.39 26.39
C ALA A 164 -18.07 6.31 27.32
N ASP A 165 -18.22 6.21 28.65
CA ASP A 165 -17.64 7.13 29.64
C ASP A 165 -16.13 7.31 29.47
N ARG A 166 -15.40 6.23 29.16
CA ARG A 166 -13.96 6.31 28.93
C ARG A 166 -13.62 7.16 27.71
N ASN A 167 -14.29 6.92 26.58
CA ASN A 167 -14.07 7.71 25.36
C ASN A 167 -14.52 9.16 25.57
N MET A 168 -15.55 9.38 26.39
CA MET A 168 -16.00 10.72 26.79
C MET A 168 -14.91 11.44 27.60
N GLY A 169 -14.33 10.79 28.60
CA GLY A 169 -13.21 11.32 29.39
C GLY A 169 -12.01 11.68 28.50
N LEU A 170 -11.63 10.79 27.58
CA LEU A 170 -10.59 11.05 26.59
C LEU A 170 -10.90 12.29 25.75
N ALA A 171 -12.11 12.39 25.21
CA ALA A 171 -12.50 13.51 24.34
C ALA A 171 -12.50 14.85 25.10
N TYR A 172 -12.95 14.88 26.36
CA TYR A 172 -12.86 16.08 27.20
C TYR A 172 -11.41 16.46 27.52
N MET A 173 -10.54 15.49 27.79
CA MET A 173 -9.10 15.75 27.98
C MET A 173 -8.45 16.32 26.73
N LEU A 174 -8.76 15.76 25.56
CA LEU A 174 -8.26 16.25 24.27
C LEU A 174 -8.76 17.65 23.96
N LYS A 175 -10.00 17.98 24.35
CA LYS A 175 -10.53 19.34 24.26
C LYS A 175 -9.80 20.31 25.19
N ALA A 176 -9.58 19.92 26.44
CA ALA A 176 -8.82 20.73 27.40
C ALA A 176 -7.37 20.98 26.92
N ALA A 177 -6.78 20.02 26.20
CA ALA A 177 -5.47 20.15 25.58
C ALA A 177 -5.47 20.94 24.25
N GLY A 178 -6.63 21.40 23.76
CA GLY A 178 -6.75 22.11 22.47
C GLY A 178 -6.53 21.20 21.25
N ILE A 179 -6.54 19.89 21.42
CA ILE A 179 -6.42 18.92 20.31
C ILE A 179 -7.73 18.86 19.53
N ILE A 180 -8.87 18.76 20.24
CA ILE A 180 -10.22 18.79 19.67
C ILE A 180 -10.87 20.14 19.97
N THR A 181 -11.48 20.78 18.96
CA THR A 181 -12.20 22.05 19.12
C THR A 181 -13.72 21.89 19.23
N GLY A 182 -14.28 20.85 18.60
CA GLY A 182 -15.72 20.54 18.60
C GLY A 182 -16.30 20.09 19.95
N ASP A 183 -17.58 19.72 19.97
CA ASP A 183 -18.22 19.09 21.14
C ASP A 183 -17.67 17.67 21.34
N PRO A 184 -17.03 17.35 22.48
CA PRO A 184 -16.54 15.99 22.77
C PRO A 184 -17.62 14.91 22.62
N ARG A 185 -18.88 15.22 22.97
CA ARG A 185 -19.98 14.25 22.88
C ARG A 185 -20.30 13.88 21.43
N ALA A 186 -20.34 14.89 20.56
CA ALA A 186 -20.52 14.72 19.12
C ALA A 186 -19.40 13.87 18.51
N ILE A 187 -18.14 14.16 18.86
CA ILE A 187 -16.98 13.41 18.36
C ILE A 187 -17.00 11.95 18.82
N VAL A 188 -17.33 11.70 20.09
CA VAL A 188 -17.44 10.33 20.61
C VAL A 188 -18.58 9.58 19.91
N ARG A 189 -19.74 10.22 19.71
CA ARG A 189 -20.86 9.61 18.96
C ARG A 189 -20.43 9.21 17.55
N GLY A 190 -19.81 10.13 16.80
CA GLY A 190 -19.34 9.86 15.45
C GLY A 190 -18.26 8.77 15.39
N TYR A 191 -17.33 8.76 16.35
CA TYR A 191 -16.31 7.71 16.47
C TYR A 191 -16.93 6.32 16.74
N ILE A 192 -17.95 6.23 17.60
CA ILE A 192 -18.64 4.96 17.86
C ILE A 192 -19.43 4.50 16.61
N ARG A 193 -20.09 5.42 15.89
CA ARG A 193 -20.75 5.08 14.61
C ARG A 193 -19.76 4.53 13.59
N GLN A 194 -18.59 5.14 13.47
CA GLN A 194 -17.48 4.63 12.66
C GLN A 194 -17.05 3.21 13.08
N CYS A 195 -16.90 2.95 14.39
CA CYS A 195 -16.55 1.61 14.90
C CYS A 195 -17.66 0.58 14.65
N SER A 196 -18.91 1.03 14.56
CA SER A 196 -20.09 0.18 14.38
C SER A 196 -20.40 -0.16 12.92
N VAL A 197 -19.57 0.24 11.95
CA VAL A 197 -19.76 -0.13 10.53
C VAL A 197 -19.60 -1.64 10.35
N ASN A 198 -20.60 -2.32 9.79
CA ASN A 198 -20.58 -3.76 9.55
C ASN A 198 -19.78 -4.12 8.29
N VAL A 199 -18.95 -5.16 8.43
CA VAL A 199 -18.09 -5.74 7.39
C VAL A 199 -17.95 -7.24 7.60
N ASN A 200 -17.59 -7.96 6.54
CA ASN A 200 -17.10 -9.34 6.64
C ASN A 200 -15.61 -9.40 6.26
N VAL A 201 -15.00 -10.59 6.33
CA VAL A 201 -13.58 -10.77 5.98
C VAL A 201 -13.29 -10.47 4.51
N HIS A 202 -14.25 -10.68 3.61
CA HIS A 202 -14.08 -10.35 2.19
C HIS A 202 -13.94 -8.83 1.99
N ASP A 203 -14.80 -8.03 2.62
CA ASP A 203 -14.70 -6.56 2.58
C ASP A 203 -13.35 -6.09 3.12
N LEU A 204 -12.99 -6.58 4.31
CA LEU A 204 -11.74 -6.21 4.97
C LEU A 204 -10.51 -6.60 4.15
N ALA A 205 -10.53 -7.74 3.46
CA ALA A 205 -9.44 -8.15 2.58
C ALA A 205 -9.30 -7.18 1.40
N ILE A 206 -10.40 -6.77 0.75
CA ILE A 206 -10.37 -5.78 -0.34
C ILE A 206 -9.91 -4.40 0.16
N MET A 207 -10.39 -3.97 1.33
CA MET A 207 -9.96 -2.72 1.96
C MET A 207 -8.46 -2.73 2.25
N ALA A 208 -7.93 -3.84 2.78
CA ALA A 208 -6.51 -4.03 3.01
C ALA A 208 -5.70 -4.16 1.71
N ALA A 209 -6.27 -4.76 0.67
CA ALA A 209 -5.66 -4.82 -0.66
C ALA A 209 -5.60 -3.44 -1.31
N THR A 210 -6.56 -2.55 -1.03
CA THR A 210 -6.51 -1.15 -1.45
C THR A 210 -5.30 -0.42 -0.85
N LEU A 211 -5.01 -0.62 0.44
CA LEU A 211 -3.78 -0.13 1.07
C LEU A 211 -2.53 -0.78 0.45
N SER A 212 -2.59 -2.07 0.17
CA SER A 212 -1.49 -2.81 -0.45
C SER A 212 -1.21 -2.37 -1.89
N ASN A 213 -2.23 -1.85 -2.57
CA ASN A 213 -2.21 -1.37 -3.95
C ASN A 213 -2.10 0.16 -4.05
N ALA A 214 -1.34 0.79 -3.16
CA ALA A 214 -1.05 2.23 -3.18
C ALA A 214 -2.31 3.13 -3.22
N GLY A 215 -3.39 2.67 -2.58
CA GLY A 215 -4.65 3.39 -2.42
C GLY A 215 -5.63 3.24 -3.59
N ILE A 216 -5.36 2.32 -4.52
CA ILE A 216 -6.27 1.97 -5.62
C ILE A 216 -7.05 0.71 -5.23
N ASN A 217 -8.38 0.80 -5.20
CA ASN A 217 -9.22 -0.36 -4.96
C ASN A 217 -9.01 -1.38 -6.11
N PRO A 218 -8.59 -2.62 -5.82
CA PRO A 218 -8.18 -3.56 -6.85
C PRO A 218 -9.35 -4.14 -7.68
N VAL A 219 -10.58 -4.02 -7.18
CA VAL A 219 -11.80 -4.48 -7.88
C VAL A 219 -12.40 -3.37 -8.73
N THR A 220 -12.48 -2.15 -8.19
CA THR A 220 -13.15 -1.02 -8.87
C THR A 220 -12.20 -0.16 -9.70
N GLY A 221 -10.87 -0.28 -9.50
CA GLY A 221 -9.86 0.57 -10.12
C GLY A 221 -9.86 2.03 -9.60
N LYS A 222 -10.75 2.37 -8.66
CA LYS A 222 -10.85 3.73 -8.11
C LYS A 222 -9.66 4.01 -7.19
N ARG A 223 -8.97 5.13 -7.42
CA ARG A 223 -8.03 5.69 -6.43
C ARG A 223 -8.84 6.28 -5.28
N VAL A 224 -8.83 5.61 -4.14
CA VAL A 224 -9.53 6.04 -2.92
C VAL A 224 -8.63 6.93 -2.06
N MET A 225 -7.31 6.70 -2.11
CA MET A 225 -6.32 7.49 -1.37
C MET A 225 -4.98 7.59 -2.13
N PRO A 226 -4.20 8.67 -1.93
CA PRO A 226 -2.88 8.81 -2.50
C PRO A 226 -1.87 7.83 -1.90
N GLN A 227 -0.86 7.48 -2.68
CA GLN A 227 0.20 6.56 -2.26
C GLN A 227 0.98 7.07 -1.04
N GLU A 228 1.18 8.39 -0.91
CA GLU A 228 1.93 8.98 0.21
C GLU A 228 1.22 8.78 1.54
N THR A 229 -0.10 8.99 1.55
CA THR A 229 -0.97 8.76 2.71
C THR A 229 -1.04 7.28 3.06
N VAL A 230 -1.16 6.41 2.05
CA VAL A 230 -1.12 4.96 2.25
C VAL A 230 0.20 4.50 2.87
N ARG A 231 1.34 5.03 2.42
CA ARG A 231 2.65 4.76 3.03
C ARG A 231 2.69 5.18 4.50
N GLN A 232 2.09 6.33 4.83
CA GLN A 232 2.01 6.77 6.23
C GLN A 232 1.13 5.82 7.06
N VAL A 233 -0.05 5.46 6.58
CA VAL A 233 -0.99 4.56 7.26
C VAL A 233 -0.33 3.21 7.52
N LEU A 234 0.32 2.62 6.51
CA LEU A 234 1.04 1.35 6.64
C LEU A 234 2.20 1.43 7.64
N SER A 235 2.94 2.54 7.67
CA SER A 235 4.00 2.77 8.66
C SER A 235 3.45 2.71 10.09
N VAL A 236 2.34 3.42 10.35
CA VAL A 236 1.74 3.47 11.69
C VAL A 236 1.03 2.15 12.04
N MET A 237 0.40 1.47 11.07
CA MET A 237 -0.15 0.13 11.30
C MET A 237 0.95 -0.86 11.69
N THR A 238 2.13 -0.75 11.09
CA THR A 238 3.29 -1.60 11.40
C THR A 238 3.75 -1.43 12.84
N THR A 239 3.86 -0.18 13.32
CA THR A 239 4.44 0.11 14.64
C THR A 239 3.41 0.16 15.78
N CYS A 240 2.14 0.44 15.48
CA CYS A 240 1.12 0.74 16.48
C CYS A 240 -0.16 -0.11 16.35
N GLY A 241 -0.33 -0.86 15.26
CA GLY A 241 -1.63 -1.44 14.91
C GLY A 241 -2.05 -2.66 15.75
N MET A 242 -1.07 -3.37 16.31
CA MET A 242 -1.26 -4.54 17.18
C MET A 242 -1.00 -4.24 18.66
N TYR A 243 -1.11 -2.96 19.05
CA TYR A 243 -0.97 -2.49 20.44
C TYR A 243 0.36 -2.94 21.05
N ASP A 244 0.35 -3.44 22.29
CA ASP A 244 1.52 -3.94 23.02
C ASP A 244 2.19 -5.15 22.34
N ALA A 245 1.53 -5.76 21.34
CA ALA A 245 2.08 -6.85 20.56
C ALA A 245 2.79 -6.40 19.27
N ALA A 246 2.88 -5.11 18.97
CA ALA A 246 3.42 -4.64 17.69
C ALA A 246 4.86 -5.14 17.40
N GLY A 247 5.73 -5.15 18.41
CA GLY A 247 7.10 -5.68 18.27
C GLY A 247 7.14 -7.17 17.94
N ASP A 248 6.41 -7.98 18.73
CA ASP A 248 6.27 -9.42 18.50
C ASP A 248 5.67 -9.71 17.12
N TRP A 249 4.65 -8.92 16.73
CA TRP A 249 3.95 -9.05 15.47
C TRP A 249 4.85 -8.79 14.26
N VAL A 250 5.62 -7.70 14.29
CA VAL A 250 6.55 -7.38 13.19
C VAL A 250 7.61 -8.46 13.04
N SER A 251 8.04 -9.09 14.12
CA SER A 251 9.05 -10.16 14.07
C SER A 251 8.50 -11.51 13.61
N ARG A 252 7.25 -11.85 13.93
CA ARG A 252 6.66 -13.18 13.66
C ARG A 252 5.81 -13.22 12.41
N VAL A 253 5.05 -12.15 12.16
CA VAL A 253 4.10 -12.04 11.05
C VAL A 253 4.63 -11.08 9.99
N GLY A 254 5.11 -9.91 10.38
CA GLY A 254 5.69 -8.93 9.46
C GLY A 254 4.72 -8.40 8.41
N ILE A 255 3.43 -8.33 8.70
CA ILE A 255 2.42 -7.72 7.83
C ILE A 255 1.86 -6.48 8.56
N PRO A 256 1.86 -5.26 7.99
CA PRO A 256 1.20 -4.11 8.60
C PRO A 256 -0.26 -4.44 8.91
N ALA A 257 -0.70 -4.32 10.17
CA ALA A 257 -1.98 -4.88 10.59
C ALA A 257 -2.75 -3.99 11.56
N LYS A 258 -4.04 -4.27 11.75
CA LYS A 258 -4.86 -3.68 12.80
C LYS A 258 -5.92 -4.68 13.26
N SER A 259 -6.02 -4.88 14.58
CA SER A 259 -7.10 -5.69 15.19
C SER A 259 -8.29 -4.83 15.66
N GLY A 260 -9.47 -5.45 15.69
CA GLY A 260 -10.69 -4.92 16.31
C GLY A 260 -11.26 -5.93 17.31
N VAL A 261 -11.86 -5.41 18.39
CA VAL A 261 -12.40 -6.17 19.53
C VAL A 261 -13.58 -7.09 19.16
N ALA A 262 -14.18 -6.92 18.00
CA ALA A 262 -15.17 -7.86 17.47
C ALA A 262 -14.53 -9.19 17.01
N GLY A 263 -13.19 -9.30 17.01
CA GLY A 263 -12.46 -10.49 16.58
C GLY A 263 -11.84 -10.39 15.18
N GLY A 264 -11.98 -9.24 14.52
CA GLY A 264 -11.38 -8.98 13.22
C GLY A 264 -9.90 -8.59 13.31
N ILE A 265 -9.11 -8.99 12.31
CA ILE A 265 -7.78 -8.44 12.05
C ILE A 265 -7.65 -8.19 10.55
N ILE A 266 -7.15 -7.01 10.18
CA ILE A 266 -6.68 -6.73 8.82
C ILE A 266 -5.16 -6.76 8.74
N GLY A 267 -4.63 -7.19 7.61
CA GLY A 267 -3.22 -7.13 7.25
C GLY A 267 -3.05 -6.63 5.82
N ALA A 268 -2.17 -5.66 5.57
CA ALA A 268 -1.94 -5.09 4.24
C ALA A 268 -0.47 -5.23 3.85
N LEU A 269 -0.13 -6.24 3.04
CA LEU A 269 1.24 -6.51 2.61
C LEU A 269 1.56 -5.69 1.33
N PRO A 270 2.43 -4.65 1.42
CA PRO A 270 2.58 -3.68 0.35
C PRO A 270 3.00 -4.30 -0.99
N GLY A 271 2.25 -4.01 -2.05
CA GLY A 271 2.49 -4.50 -3.40
C GLY A 271 2.16 -5.97 -3.65
N GLN A 272 1.59 -6.68 -2.67
CA GLN A 272 1.29 -8.12 -2.78
C GLN A 272 -0.20 -8.39 -2.60
N MET A 273 -0.74 -8.14 -1.40
CA MET A 273 -2.11 -8.53 -1.06
C MET A 273 -2.63 -7.94 0.25
N GLY A 274 -3.96 -7.86 0.36
CA GLY A 274 -4.68 -7.71 1.62
C GLY A 274 -5.05 -9.05 2.24
N LEU A 275 -5.06 -9.09 3.57
CA LEU A 275 -5.42 -10.20 4.43
C LEU A 275 -6.49 -9.72 5.41
N ALA A 276 -7.49 -10.55 5.65
CA ALA A 276 -8.42 -10.38 6.75
C ALA A 276 -8.72 -11.72 7.42
N VAL A 277 -8.83 -11.69 8.74
CA VAL A 277 -9.26 -12.84 9.54
C VAL A 277 -10.32 -12.40 10.53
N PHE A 278 -11.16 -13.34 10.93
CA PHE A 278 -12.18 -13.14 11.94
C PHE A 278 -12.24 -14.34 12.86
N SER A 279 -12.17 -14.09 14.16
CA SER A 279 -12.58 -15.02 15.20
C SER A 279 -12.82 -14.26 16.52
N PRO A 280 -14.01 -14.35 17.15
CA PRO A 280 -14.40 -13.44 18.24
C PRO A 280 -13.52 -13.44 19.50
N LYS A 281 -12.95 -14.60 19.90
CA LYS A 281 -12.19 -14.71 21.15
C LYS A 281 -10.89 -13.91 21.12
N LEU A 282 -10.70 -13.04 22.11
CA LEU A 282 -9.55 -12.15 22.27
C LEU A 282 -8.55 -12.68 23.32
N ASP A 283 -7.28 -12.38 23.10
CA ASP A 283 -6.19 -12.58 24.07
C ASP A 283 -6.18 -11.47 25.14
N GLY A 284 -5.26 -11.57 26.11
CA GLY A 284 -5.10 -10.56 27.15
C GLY A 284 -4.63 -9.18 26.66
N ARG A 285 -4.30 -9.03 25.37
CA ARG A 285 -3.92 -7.78 24.71
C ARG A 285 -5.05 -7.22 23.83
N GLY A 286 -6.20 -7.89 23.77
CA GLY A 286 -7.37 -7.48 22.99
C GLY A 286 -7.32 -7.84 21.50
N ASN A 287 -6.45 -8.76 21.08
CA ASN A 287 -6.37 -9.25 19.71
C ASN A 287 -7.05 -10.61 19.57
N SER A 288 -7.64 -10.91 18.40
CA SER A 288 -8.21 -12.23 18.12
C SER A 288 -7.17 -13.35 18.25
N VAL A 289 -7.39 -14.31 19.15
CA VAL A 289 -6.44 -15.40 19.44
C VAL A 289 -6.19 -16.24 18.19
N ARG A 290 -7.27 -16.79 17.61
CA ARG A 290 -7.17 -17.60 16.39
C ARG A 290 -6.75 -16.73 15.22
N GLY A 291 -7.21 -15.47 15.14
CA GLY A 291 -6.82 -14.55 14.08
C GLY A 291 -5.30 -14.31 14.02
N VAL A 292 -4.65 -14.08 15.16
CA VAL A 292 -3.19 -13.93 15.24
C VAL A 292 -2.49 -15.20 14.73
N LEU A 293 -2.92 -16.38 15.18
CA LEU A 293 -2.34 -17.66 14.76
C LEU A 293 -2.52 -17.93 13.26
N MET A 294 -3.67 -17.57 12.69
CA MET A 294 -3.90 -17.67 11.23
C MET A 294 -2.91 -16.78 10.47
N CYS A 295 -2.73 -15.53 10.91
CA CYS A 295 -1.78 -14.60 10.29
C CYS A 295 -0.33 -15.08 10.40
N GLU A 296 0.08 -15.62 11.55
CA GLU A 296 1.40 -16.24 11.73
C GLU A 296 1.62 -17.42 10.77
N LYS A 297 0.62 -18.31 10.65
CA LYS A 297 0.68 -19.45 9.73
C LYS A 297 0.79 -19.02 8.28
N LEU A 298 -0.03 -18.07 7.84
CA LEU A 298 0.01 -17.57 6.47
C LEU A 298 1.33 -16.87 6.16
N SER A 299 1.86 -16.08 7.10
CA SER A 299 3.18 -15.45 6.94
C SER A 299 4.28 -16.49 6.74
N SER A 300 4.35 -17.50 7.61
CA SER A 300 5.36 -18.55 7.56
C SER A 300 5.21 -19.46 6.34
N ASP A 301 4.00 -19.96 6.05
CA ASP A 301 3.77 -20.99 5.04
C ASP A 301 3.84 -20.44 3.61
N MET A 302 3.54 -19.15 3.43
CA MET A 302 3.49 -18.49 2.12
C MET A 302 4.62 -17.45 1.89
N GLY A 303 5.48 -17.21 2.88
CA GLY A 303 6.53 -16.19 2.81
C GLY A 303 5.97 -14.78 2.70
N LEU A 304 4.90 -14.49 3.45
CA LEU A 304 4.19 -13.20 3.44
C LEU A 304 4.69 -12.29 4.55
N HIS A 305 5.97 -11.91 4.47
CA HIS A 305 6.61 -11.05 5.46
C HIS A 305 7.25 -9.84 4.78
N MET A 306 6.98 -8.62 5.26
CA MET A 306 7.44 -7.38 4.62
C MET A 306 8.98 -7.24 4.57
N MET A 307 9.67 -7.90 5.51
CA MET A 307 11.14 -7.96 5.56
C MET A 307 11.72 -9.18 4.85
N ASP A 308 10.90 -10.05 4.26
CA ASP A 308 11.40 -11.16 3.45
C ASP A 308 11.81 -10.64 2.07
N ILE A 309 13.13 -10.45 1.90
CA ILE A 309 13.71 -9.78 0.73
C ILE A 309 13.74 -10.77 -0.44
N ARG A 310 12.81 -10.63 -1.38
CA ARG A 310 12.96 -11.25 -2.70
C ARG A 310 13.89 -10.39 -3.55
N HIS A 311 14.87 -10.98 -4.23
CA HIS A 311 15.85 -10.26 -5.07
C HIS A 311 15.20 -9.67 -6.34
N VAL A 312 14.37 -8.63 -6.20
CA VAL A 312 13.63 -7.98 -7.31
C VAL A 312 14.57 -7.36 -8.34
N ALA A 313 15.73 -6.86 -7.90
CA ALA A 313 16.62 -6.05 -8.74
C ALA A 313 17.19 -6.80 -9.95
N ARG A 314 17.29 -8.14 -9.93
CA ARG A 314 17.87 -8.91 -11.05
C ARG A 314 16.98 -8.95 -12.30
N ALA A 315 15.67 -8.72 -12.18
CA ALA A 315 14.71 -8.98 -13.26
C ALA A 315 14.15 -7.71 -13.95
N THR A 316 14.67 -6.52 -13.63
CA THR A 316 14.04 -5.26 -14.08
C THR A 316 14.57 -4.71 -15.40
N VAL A 317 15.85 -4.94 -15.73
CA VAL A 317 16.50 -4.38 -16.93
C VAL A 317 16.96 -5.53 -17.83
N HIS A 318 16.59 -5.49 -19.10
CA HIS A 318 17.18 -6.34 -20.13
C HIS A 318 17.72 -5.49 -21.27
N THR A 319 18.81 -5.91 -21.89
CA THR A 319 19.38 -5.21 -23.04
C THR A 319 19.18 -6.04 -24.29
N ARG A 320 18.49 -5.50 -25.28
CA ARG A 320 18.42 -6.05 -26.63
C ARG A 320 19.21 -5.15 -27.58
N THR A 321 19.50 -5.63 -28.77
CA THR A 321 20.21 -4.85 -29.79
C THR A 321 19.50 -4.93 -31.12
N VAL A 322 19.55 -3.81 -31.85
CA VAL A 322 19.15 -3.75 -33.26
C VAL A 322 20.38 -3.44 -34.07
N THR A 323 20.63 -4.25 -35.09
CA THR A 323 21.67 -3.98 -36.08
C THR A 323 21.05 -3.21 -37.23
N ILE A 324 21.62 -2.06 -37.55
CA ILE A 324 21.17 -1.17 -38.61
C ILE A 324 22.23 -1.16 -39.70
N ALA A 325 21.80 -1.25 -40.95
CA ALA A 325 22.67 -1.08 -42.10
C ALA A 325 21.98 -0.18 -43.15
N GLY A 326 22.78 0.60 -43.87
CA GLY A 326 22.30 1.49 -44.94
C GLY A 326 22.32 2.97 -44.55
N GLY A 327 22.50 3.86 -45.54
CA GLY A 327 22.80 5.29 -45.40
C GLY A 327 24.18 5.64 -46.00
N ALA A 328 24.43 6.91 -46.40
CA ALA A 328 25.62 7.38 -47.14
C ALA A 328 27.02 7.06 -46.54
N HIS A 329 27.07 6.39 -45.37
CA HIS A 329 28.26 6.03 -44.62
C HIS A 329 28.58 4.52 -44.56
N ALA A 330 27.86 3.64 -45.26
CA ALA A 330 28.18 2.19 -45.35
C ALA A 330 28.58 1.58 -43.99
N CYS A 331 27.77 1.81 -42.96
CA CYS A 331 28.10 1.49 -41.58
C CYS A 331 27.09 0.47 -41.03
N GLU A 332 27.55 -0.73 -40.69
CA GLU A 332 26.79 -1.69 -39.90
C GLU A 332 26.98 -1.30 -38.42
N GLN A 333 25.94 -0.73 -37.79
CA GLN A 333 25.99 -0.24 -36.42
C GLN A 333 25.01 -0.99 -35.52
N LYS A 334 25.47 -1.36 -34.33
CA LYS A 334 24.61 -1.93 -33.29
C LYS A 334 24.09 -0.82 -32.39
N VAL A 335 22.77 -0.74 -32.29
CA VAL A 335 22.07 0.20 -31.43
C VAL A 335 21.46 -0.57 -30.24
N PRO A 336 21.80 -0.19 -29.01
CA PRO A 336 21.26 -0.84 -27.83
C PRO A 336 19.81 -0.37 -27.55
N ILE A 337 18.96 -1.34 -27.25
CA ILE A 337 17.63 -1.14 -26.67
C ILE A 337 17.68 -1.58 -25.22
N PHE A 338 17.56 -0.63 -24.30
CA PHE A 338 17.45 -0.90 -22.88
C PHE A 338 15.97 -1.01 -22.50
N GLY A 339 15.51 -2.23 -22.25
CA GLY A 339 14.15 -2.52 -21.85
C GLY A 339 13.99 -2.60 -20.34
N LEU A 340 12.88 -2.06 -19.84
CA LEU A 340 12.46 -2.19 -18.46
C LEU A 340 11.21 -3.07 -18.36
N ARG A 341 11.16 -3.90 -17.31
CA ARG A 341 10.05 -4.84 -17.06
C ARG A 341 9.42 -4.66 -15.67
N GLY A 342 8.10 -4.74 -15.62
CA GLY A 342 7.32 -4.75 -14.39
C GLY A 342 7.21 -3.38 -13.72
N ALA A 343 7.10 -3.35 -12.39
CA ALA A 343 7.01 -2.11 -11.62
C ALA A 343 8.40 -1.56 -11.31
N VAL A 344 8.76 -0.45 -11.94
CA VAL A 344 10.10 0.15 -11.86
C VAL A 344 10.15 1.24 -10.81
N ARG A 345 11.05 1.05 -9.83
CA ARG A 345 11.40 2.00 -8.77
C ARG A 345 12.87 2.41 -8.88
N PHE A 346 13.39 3.08 -7.86
CA PHE A 346 14.79 3.54 -7.81
C PHE A 346 15.80 2.46 -8.20
N ALA A 347 15.76 1.26 -7.60
CA ALA A 347 16.73 0.21 -7.90
C ALA A 347 16.69 -0.28 -9.36
N GLY A 348 15.51 -0.27 -9.99
CA GLY A 348 15.37 -0.61 -11.41
C GLY A 348 15.93 0.49 -12.31
N ALA A 349 15.60 1.75 -12.01
CA ALA A 349 16.10 2.91 -12.75
C ALA A 349 17.62 3.09 -12.58
N GLU A 350 18.16 2.93 -11.37
CA GLU A 350 19.60 3.00 -11.09
C GLU A 350 20.35 1.90 -11.82
N ARG A 351 19.82 0.67 -11.86
CA ARG A 351 20.41 -0.41 -12.66
C ARG A 351 20.42 -0.07 -14.14
N LEU A 352 19.32 0.49 -14.66
CA LEU A 352 19.27 0.95 -16.05
C LEU A 352 20.36 1.99 -16.29
N THR A 353 20.46 3.02 -15.45
CA THR A 353 21.52 4.04 -15.52
C THR A 353 22.91 3.40 -15.52
N ARG A 354 23.16 2.47 -14.60
CA ARG A 354 24.45 1.78 -14.50
C ARG A 354 24.76 0.95 -15.74
N THR A 355 23.78 0.24 -16.29
CA THR A 355 23.94 -0.52 -17.53
C THR A 355 24.19 0.42 -18.71
N VAL A 356 23.42 1.50 -18.85
CA VAL A 356 23.61 2.51 -19.90
C VAL A 356 25.03 3.09 -19.83
N LEU A 357 25.47 3.51 -18.64
CA LEU A 357 26.82 4.05 -18.43
C LEU A 357 27.89 3.01 -18.75
N ARG A 358 27.76 1.78 -18.24
CA ARG A 358 28.72 0.69 -18.48
C ARG A 358 28.85 0.35 -19.96
N GLU A 359 27.74 0.30 -20.69
CA GLU A 359 27.73 -0.16 -22.08
C GLU A 359 28.08 0.95 -23.09
N LEU A 360 27.85 2.22 -22.75
CA LEU A 360 28.11 3.37 -23.64
C LEU A 360 29.38 4.17 -23.32
N SER A 361 29.98 3.99 -22.13
CA SER A 361 31.27 4.61 -21.82
C SER A 361 32.40 4.00 -22.66
N PRO A 362 33.54 4.70 -22.84
CA PRO A 362 34.72 4.07 -23.42
C PRO A 362 35.07 2.77 -22.68
N ALA A 363 35.57 1.78 -23.42
CA ALA A 363 35.92 0.48 -22.85
C ALA A 363 36.91 0.66 -21.69
N ASP A 364 36.53 0.12 -20.53
CA ASP A 364 37.35 0.10 -19.33
C ASP A 364 38.24 -1.14 -19.34
N LYS A 365 39.51 -0.97 -18.98
CA LYS A 365 40.48 -2.06 -18.86
C LYS A 365 40.17 -2.98 -17.68
N ASP A 366 39.52 -2.43 -16.64
CA ASP A 366 39.19 -3.14 -15.41
C ASP A 366 37.80 -3.79 -15.44
N ASP A 367 36.98 -3.51 -16.46
CA ASP A 367 35.66 -4.16 -16.71
C ASP A 367 35.58 -4.73 -18.14
N PRO A 368 36.09 -5.96 -18.36
CA PRO A 368 36.03 -6.63 -19.65
C PRO A 368 34.57 -6.84 -20.09
N GLY A 369 34.16 -6.14 -21.16
CA GLY A 369 32.79 -6.15 -21.67
C GLY A 369 32.01 -4.87 -21.39
N SER A 370 32.63 -3.85 -20.78
CA SER A 370 32.15 -2.46 -20.83
C SER A 370 32.37 -1.84 -22.21
N GLY A 371 31.64 -0.77 -22.50
CA GLY A 371 31.80 0.03 -23.72
C GLY A 371 31.44 -0.68 -25.03
N ARG A 372 30.67 -1.78 -24.99
CA ARG A 372 30.25 -2.54 -26.19
C ARG A 372 29.54 -1.67 -27.22
N TYR A 373 28.84 -0.63 -26.78
CA TYR A 373 28.07 0.27 -27.64
C TYR A 373 28.58 1.72 -27.58
N ALA A 374 29.83 1.95 -27.18
CA ALA A 374 30.42 3.30 -27.13
C ALA A 374 30.38 4.03 -28.48
N GLY A 375 30.35 3.30 -29.60
CA GLY A 375 30.21 3.85 -30.95
C GLY A 375 28.78 4.02 -31.46
N ALA A 376 27.74 3.67 -30.68
CA ALA A 376 26.36 3.66 -31.18
C ALA A 376 25.85 5.07 -31.51
N CYS A 377 25.26 5.26 -32.70
CA CYS A 377 24.69 6.55 -33.12
C CYS A 377 23.42 6.95 -32.34
N ALA A 378 22.77 5.98 -31.70
CA ALA A 378 21.53 6.16 -30.97
C ALA A 378 21.44 5.23 -29.76
N VAL A 379 20.50 5.53 -28.87
CA VAL A 379 20.13 4.72 -27.70
C VAL A 379 18.61 4.66 -27.63
N VAL A 380 18.06 3.46 -27.44
CA VAL A 380 16.62 3.26 -27.29
C VAL A 380 16.30 2.85 -25.85
N PHE A 381 15.30 3.47 -25.24
CA PHE A 381 14.68 2.99 -24.01
C PHE A 381 13.32 2.41 -24.33
N SER A 382 13.05 1.18 -23.88
CA SER A 382 11.77 0.51 -24.10
C SER A 382 11.01 0.29 -22.80
N PHE A 383 9.78 0.80 -22.76
CA PHE A 383 8.83 0.66 -21.66
C PHE A 383 7.68 -0.27 -21.99
N THR A 384 7.76 -1.03 -23.09
CA THR A 384 6.69 -1.93 -23.57
C THR A 384 6.29 -2.97 -22.53
N GLU A 385 7.25 -3.53 -21.79
CA GLU A 385 7.01 -4.52 -20.72
C GLU A 385 6.94 -3.87 -19.31
N THR A 386 6.97 -2.53 -19.24
CA THR A 386 6.90 -1.80 -17.98
C THR A 386 5.44 -1.63 -17.57
N TYR A 387 5.12 -2.06 -16.34
CA TYR A 387 3.78 -1.90 -15.77
C TYR A 387 3.57 -0.53 -15.12
N SER A 388 4.60 -0.01 -14.43
CA SER A 388 4.53 1.32 -13.81
C SER A 388 5.92 1.91 -13.59
N LEU A 389 6.03 3.24 -13.67
CA LEU A 389 7.22 4.02 -13.35
C LEU A 389 6.96 4.95 -12.15
N HIS A 390 7.61 4.67 -11.03
CA HIS A 390 7.55 5.55 -9.86
C HIS A 390 8.22 6.91 -10.15
N SER A 391 7.76 8.01 -9.54
CA SER A 391 8.29 9.37 -9.77
C SER A 391 9.82 9.47 -9.62
N VAL A 392 10.38 8.79 -8.62
CA VAL A 392 11.85 8.70 -8.44
C VAL A 392 12.53 7.98 -9.63
N ALA A 393 11.94 6.89 -10.14
CA ALA A 393 12.47 6.19 -11.30
C ALA A 393 12.42 7.07 -12.55
N GLN A 394 11.30 7.78 -12.76
CA GLN A 394 11.16 8.74 -13.85
C GLN A 394 12.25 9.82 -13.79
N ARG A 395 12.53 10.39 -12.61
CA ARG A 395 13.60 11.39 -12.44
C ARG A 395 14.99 10.83 -12.76
N VAL A 396 15.32 9.63 -12.28
CA VAL A 396 16.62 8.99 -12.55
C VAL A 396 16.80 8.67 -14.03
N ILE A 397 15.75 8.19 -14.69
CA ILE A 397 15.74 7.91 -16.13
C ILE A 397 15.91 9.20 -16.92
N GLN A 398 15.18 10.26 -16.59
CA GLN A 398 15.31 11.57 -17.23
C GLN A 398 16.72 12.15 -17.07
N GLU A 399 17.34 12.01 -15.89
CA GLU A 399 18.73 12.42 -15.70
C GLU A 399 19.71 11.60 -16.56
N THR A 400 19.46 10.30 -16.71
CA THR A 400 20.22 9.45 -17.62
C THR A 400 20.10 9.94 -19.06
N ILE A 401 18.89 10.31 -19.50
CA ILE A 401 18.64 10.88 -20.83
C ILE A 401 19.37 12.22 -21.01
N ARG A 402 19.38 13.10 -19.99
CA ARG A 402 20.14 14.37 -20.03
C ARG A 402 21.63 14.13 -20.25
N HIS A 403 22.22 13.17 -19.54
CA HIS A 403 23.61 12.78 -19.74
C HIS A 403 23.88 12.26 -21.16
N LEU A 404 22.97 11.47 -21.74
CA LEU A 404 23.12 10.99 -23.13
C LEU A 404 23.10 12.13 -24.14
N PHE A 405 22.26 13.14 -23.93
CA PHE A 405 22.26 14.33 -24.78
C PHE A 405 23.54 15.16 -24.65
N ALA A 406 24.12 15.27 -23.45
CA ALA A 406 25.42 15.93 -23.27
C ALA A 406 26.54 15.21 -24.04
N LEU A 407 26.37 13.92 -24.34
CA LEU A 407 27.26 13.12 -25.19
C LEU A 407 26.85 13.09 -26.67
N SER A 408 25.93 13.97 -27.09
CA SER A 408 25.42 14.08 -28.48
C SER A 408 24.83 12.77 -29.03
N ARG A 409 24.24 11.93 -28.17
CA ARG A 409 23.55 10.70 -28.61
C ARG A 409 22.10 10.99 -28.97
N ASN A 410 21.63 10.37 -30.05
CA ASN A 410 20.20 10.34 -30.36
C ASN A 410 19.48 9.41 -29.39
N VAL A 411 18.34 9.83 -28.84
CA VAL A 411 17.57 9.04 -27.86
C VAL A 411 16.15 8.81 -28.38
N VAL A 412 15.74 7.55 -28.44
CA VAL A 412 14.39 7.13 -28.82
C VAL A 412 13.72 6.45 -27.63
N LEU A 413 12.45 6.77 -27.37
CA LEU A 413 11.66 6.20 -26.28
C LEU A 413 10.48 5.42 -26.86
N ILE A 414 10.38 4.14 -26.52
CA ILE A 414 9.21 3.30 -26.82
C ILE A 414 8.32 3.30 -25.58
N ASP A 415 7.26 4.10 -25.59
CA ASP A 415 6.36 4.31 -24.43
C ASP A 415 4.88 4.28 -24.82
N PRO A 416 4.33 3.10 -25.20
CA PRO A 416 2.96 2.98 -25.68
C PRO A 416 1.89 3.34 -24.64
N ASN A 417 2.26 3.32 -23.36
CA ASN A 417 1.35 3.55 -22.23
C ASN A 417 1.57 4.93 -21.58
N HIS A 418 2.41 5.80 -22.18
CA HIS A 418 2.73 7.13 -21.67
C HIS A 418 3.17 7.14 -20.19
N LEU A 419 4.00 6.18 -19.80
CA LEU A 419 4.44 5.99 -18.42
C LEU A 419 5.48 7.03 -17.98
N LEU A 420 6.28 7.55 -18.91
CA LEU A 420 7.30 8.56 -18.63
C LEU A 420 6.79 9.97 -18.95
N THR A 421 6.58 10.77 -17.92
CA THR A 421 6.24 12.20 -18.10
C THR A 421 7.53 13.03 -18.18
N LEU A 422 7.80 13.61 -19.35
CA LEU A 422 8.99 14.42 -19.59
C LEU A 422 8.88 15.84 -18.99
N GLU A 423 9.92 16.26 -18.28
CA GLU A 423 10.11 17.64 -17.80
C GLU A 423 10.28 18.62 -18.98
N GLU A 424 9.95 19.90 -18.77
CA GLU A 424 9.92 20.92 -19.85
C GLU A 424 11.25 21.02 -20.61
N ASP A 425 12.37 20.96 -19.90
CA ASP A 425 13.72 21.06 -20.49
C ASP A 425 14.08 19.91 -21.44
N LEU A 426 13.43 18.75 -21.27
CA LEU A 426 13.58 17.59 -22.13
C LEU A 426 12.56 17.58 -23.27
N ARG A 427 11.39 18.20 -23.10
CA ARG A 427 10.38 18.35 -24.17
C ARG A 427 10.87 19.20 -25.34
N ASP A 428 11.74 20.16 -25.06
CA ASP A 428 12.34 21.03 -26.09
C ASP A 428 13.55 20.39 -26.81
N ARG A 429 13.95 19.17 -26.42
CA ARG A 429 15.02 18.40 -27.07
C ARG A 429 14.44 17.46 -28.13
N PRO A 430 15.25 17.02 -29.12
CA PRO A 430 14.80 16.07 -30.15
C PRO A 430 14.71 14.64 -29.59
N ILE A 431 13.85 14.41 -28.58
CA ILE A 431 13.46 13.08 -28.13
C ILE A 431 12.34 12.59 -29.04
N THR A 432 12.52 11.44 -29.67
CA THR A 432 11.43 10.76 -30.39
C THR A 432 10.74 9.79 -29.43
N VAL A 433 9.43 9.99 -29.21
CA VAL A 433 8.57 9.05 -28.47
C VAL A 433 7.71 8.30 -29.47
N VAL A 434 7.73 6.97 -29.41
CA VAL A 434 7.05 6.06 -30.33
C VAL A 434 6.32 4.95 -29.56
N ASN A 435 5.45 4.21 -30.24
CA ASN A 435 4.61 3.18 -29.62
C ASN A 435 5.24 1.78 -29.67
N ASP A 436 6.06 1.49 -30.67
CA ASP A 436 6.64 0.16 -30.89
C ASP A 436 8.04 0.18 -31.51
N ASP A 437 8.62 -1.01 -31.65
CA ASP A 437 9.96 -1.22 -32.20
C ASP A 437 10.04 -0.85 -33.70
N GLU A 438 8.94 -0.94 -34.44
CA GLU A 438 8.89 -0.63 -35.88
C GLU A 438 8.98 0.88 -36.10
N GLU A 439 8.16 1.65 -35.40
CA GLU A 439 8.24 3.11 -35.37
C GLU A 439 9.61 3.57 -34.86
N ALA A 440 10.13 2.94 -33.80
CA ALA A 440 11.46 3.25 -33.27
C ALA A 440 12.52 3.16 -34.37
N SER A 441 12.50 2.09 -35.16
CA SER A 441 13.50 1.83 -36.19
C SER A 441 13.63 2.91 -37.27
N LEU A 442 12.55 3.66 -37.54
CA LEU A 442 12.54 4.78 -38.49
C LEU A 442 13.33 6.00 -38.00
N HIS A 443 13.57 6.08 -36.68
CA HIS A 443 14.25 7.20 -36.04
C HIS A 443 15.70 6.86 -35.65
N ILE A 444 16.14 5.64 -35.91
CA ILE A 444 17.50 5.19 -35.59
C ILE A 444 18.40 5.29 -36.83
N GLY A 445 19.42 6.16 -36.78
CA GLY A 445 20.46 6.27 -37.81
C GLY A 445 20.29 7.40 -38.85
N GLY A 446 19.16 8.09 -38.89
CA GLY A 446 18.90 9.18 -39.84
C GLY A 446 18.39 8.70 -41.21
N THR A 447 18.17 9.63 -42.15
CA THR A 447 17.50 9.37 -43.44
C THR A 447 18.24 8.32 -44.27
N GLY A 448 17.60 7.16 -44.54
CA GLY A 448 18.13 6.07 -45.36
C GLY A 448 18.79 4.91 -44.61
N CYS A 449 18.78 4.92 -43.27
CA CYS A 449 19.14 3.78 -42.44
C CYS A 449 17.94 2.84 -42.24
N HIS A 450 18.17 1.52 -42.29
CA HIS A 450 17.12 0.53 -42.05
C HIS A 450 17.62 -0.61 -41.14
N PRO A 451 16.75 -1.15 -40.25
CA PRO A 451 17.09 -2.30 -39.42
C PRO A 451 17.29 -3.56 -40.28
N VAL A 452 18.30 -4.37 -39.94
CA VAL A 452 18.65 -5.59 -40.69
C VAL A 452 18.55 -6.84 -39.82
N SER A 453 18.73 -6.73 -38.51
CA SER A 453 18.51 -7.84 -37.57
C SER A 453 18.30 -7.38 -36.13
N TYR A 454 17.63 -8.23 -35.35
CA TYR A 454 17.47 -8.08 -33.89
C TYR A 454 18.30 -9.16 -33.19
N GLY A 455 18.96 -8.82 -32.09
CA GLY A 455 19.73 -9.77 -31.27
C GLY A 455 19.57 -9.49 -29.78
N GLU A 456 19.58 -10.55 -28.96
CA GLU A 456 19.58 -10.41 -27.50
C GLU A 456 20.99 -10.07 -26.99
N GLY A 457 21.08 -9.05 -26.13
CA GLY A 457 22.27 -8.81 -25.31
C GLY A 457 22.15 -9.59 -24.00
N LEU A 458 23.28 -10.10 -23.51
CA LEU A 458 23.38 -10.81 -22.23
C LEU A 458 22.95 -9.96 -21.04
#